data_AF-A0A285CLK3-F1
#
_entry.id   AF-A0A285CLK3-F1
#
_cell.length_a   1.000
_cell.length_b   1.000
_cell.length_c   1.000
_cell.angle_alpha   90.00
_cell.angle_beta   90.00
_cell.angle_gamma   90.00
#
_symmetry.space_group_name_H-M   'P 1'
#
loop_
_entity.id
_entity.type
_entity.pdbx_description
1 polymer ?
#
loop_
_entity_poly.entity_id
_entity_poly.type
_entity_poly.pdbx_seq_one_letter_code
_entity_poly.pdbx_strand_id
1 'polypeptide(L)'
;MSLLYGFLIGSFMGLLTHAKRNGKIIKPYNKKRVFEYGFLLDCLFGGVAAIAIVTLTEPATLDQLIFTSVLAGYGGDTLIAKVEAAKLSEILNQLFFQVEIELNAEIIIENQSQIHS
;
A
#
# COMPACT_ATOMS: atom_id res chain seq x y z
N MET A 1 -29.24 2.97 3.06
CA MET A 1 -28.75 3.53 4.34
C MET A 1 -27.47 2.84 4.80
N SER A 2 -27.43 1.50 4.87
CA SER A 2 -26.24 0.71 5.23
C SER A 2 -24.98 1.06 4.42
N LEU A 3 -25.10 1.21 3.10
CA LEU A 3 -24.00 1.60 2.20
C LEU A 3 -23.37 2.96 2.54
N LEU A 4 -24.18 3.96 2.89
CA LEU A 4 -23.70 5.30 3.24
C LEU A 4 -22.92 5.28 4.57
N TYR A 5 -23.45 4.55 5.56
CA TYR A 5 -22.77 4.39 6.85
C TYR A 5 -21.47 3.59 6.69
N GLY A 6 -21.48 2.52 5.90
CA GLY A 6 -20.27 1.75 5.60
C GLY A 6 -19.20 2.58 4.89
N PHE A 7 -19.60 3.41 3.92
CA PHE A 7 -18.69 4.34 3.25
C PHE A 7 -18.06 5.34 4.23
N LEU A 8 -18.86 5.98 5.09
CA LEU A 8 -18.35 6.95 6.07
C LEU A 8 -17.38 6.31 7.07
N ILE A 9 -17.71 5.12 7.59
CA ILE A 9 -16.85 4.37 8.51
C ILE A 9 -15.56 3.92 7.80
N GLY A 10 -15.69 3.39 6.59
CA GLY A 10 -14.55 2.96 5.77
C GLY A 10 -13.60 4.11 5.41
N SER A 11 -14.13 5.27 5.02
CA SER A 11 -13.33 6.46 4.75
C SER A 11 -12.65 6.98 6.00
N PHE A 12 -13.32 6.99 7.16
CA PHE A 12 -12.69 7.38 8.43
C PHE A 12 -11.57 6.40 8.83
N MET A 13 -11.77 5.10 8.59
CA MET A 13 -10.73 4.10 8.84
C MET A 13 -9.53 4.24 7.89
N GLY A 14 -9.78 4.55 6.62
CA GLY A 14 -8.73 4.90 5.64
C GLY A 14 -7.91 6.11 6.11
N LEU A 15 -8.59 7.13 6.66
CA LEU A 15 -7.93 8.30 7.24
C LEU A 15 -7.03 7.96 8.44
N LEU A 16 -7.53 7.15 9.36
CA LEU A 16 -6.77 6.68 10.53
C LEU A 16 -5.53 5.89 10.11
N THR A 17 -5.63 5.08 9.06
CA THR A 17 -4.51 4.25 8.61
C THR A 17 -3.46 5.08 7.85
N HIS A 18 -3.87 6.08 7.08
CA HIS A 18 -2.97 7.10 6.53
C HIS A 18 -2.18 7.83 7.64
N ALA A 19 -2.87 8.24 8.70
CA ALA A 19 -2.24 8.89 9.85
C ALA A 19 -1.19 7.99 10.52
N LYS A 20 -1.47 6.68 10.63
CA LYS A 20 -0.56 5.68 11.17
C LYS A 20 0.67 5.45 10.28
N ARG A 21 0.50 5.36 8.95
CA ARG A 21 1.60 5.14 7.99
C ARG A 21 2.56 6.33 7.92
N ASN A 22 2.04 7.55 7.93
CA ASN A 22 2.84 8.76 7.77
C ASN A 22 3.26 9.43 9.09
N GLY A 23 2.82 8.92 10.24
CA GLY A 23 3.14 9.45 11.58
C GLY A 23 2.55 10.83 11.89
N LYS A 24 1.92 11.48 10.90
CA LYS A 24 1.17 12.74 10.99
C LYS A 24 0.00 12.66 10.03
N ILE A 25 -1.13 13.26 10.40
CA ILE A 25 -2.17 13.57 9.41
C ILE A 25 -1.62 14.72 8.58
N ILE A 26 -1.12 14.41 7.39
CA ILE A 26 -0.67 15.42 6.42
C ILE A 26 -1.95 16.11 5.93
N LYS A 27 -2.31 17.21 6.61
CA LYS A 27 -3.43 18.06 6.20
C LYS A 27 -3.14 18.57 4.78
N PRO A 28 -4.10 18.53 3.85
CA PRO A 28 -3.92 19.12 2.52
C PRO A 28 -3.76 20.63 2.68
N TYR A 29 -2.52 21.11 2.85
CA TYR A 29 -2.27 22.53 3.09
C TYR A 29 -2.16 23.27 1.77
N ASN A 30 -3.11 24.18 1.56
CA ASN A 30 -3.29 25.06 0.40
C ASN A 30 -2.17 26.10 0.22
N LYS A 31 -0.92 25.70 -0.06
CA LYS A 31 0.10 26.62 -0.60
C LYS A 31 0.67 26.13 -1.92
N LYS A 32 0.08 26.66 -3.00
CA LYS A 32 0.63 26.82 -4.35
C LYS A 32 1.44 25.60 -4.87
N ARG A 33 0.73 24.71 -5.57
CA ARG A 33 1.19 23.80 -6.67
C ARG A 33 1.39 22.31 -6.40
N VAL A 34 1.30 21.80 -5.17
CA VAL A 34 1.28 20.34 -4.94
C VAL A 34 0.14 20.00 -3.98
N PHE A 35 -0.96 19.50 -4.54
CA PHE A 35 -2.02 18.86 -3.75
C PHE A 35 -1.48 17.50 -3.29
N GLU A 36 -1.29 17.32 -2.00
CA GLU A 36 -1.00 16.02 -1.38
C GLU A 36 -2.28 15.17 -1.46
N TYR A 37 -2.50 14.52 -2.61
CA TYR A 37 -3.69 13.68 -2.87
C TYR A 37 -3.71 12.41 -2.00
N GLY A 38 -2.59 12.04 -1.36
CA GLY A 38 -2.48 10.82 -0.55
C GLY A 38 -3.58 10.70 0.51
N PHE A 39 -3.84 11.79 1.25
CA PHE A 39 -4.92 11.82 2.24
C PHE A 39 -6.30 11.53 1.64
N LEU A 40 -6.60 12.14 0.49
CA LEU A 40 -7.92 12.05 -0.12
C LEU A 40 -8.10 10.69 -0.79
N LEU A 41 -7.05 10.19 -1.43
CA LEU A 41 -7.02 8.86 -2.04
C LEU A 41 -7.20 7.78 -0.98
N ASP A 42 -6.51 7.86 0.17
CA ASP A 42 -6.64 6.84 1.22
C ASP A 42 -8.04 6.82 1.86
N CYS A 43 -8.67 7.98 2.02
CA CYS A 43 -10.09 8.10 2.38
C CYS A 43 -11.01 7.45 1.35
N LEU A 44 -10.77 7.68 0.05
CA LEU A 44 -11.58 7.13 -1.03
C LEU A 44 -11.38 5.61 -1.17
N PHE A 45 -10.14 5.13 -1.09
CA PHE A 45 -9.83 3.69 -1.12
C PHE A 45 -10.46 2.96 0.06
N GLY A 46 -10.38 3.51 1.28
CA GLY A 46 -11.05 2.96 2.45
C GLY A 46 -12.58 2.91 2.30
N GLY A 47 -13.18 3.97 1.73
CA GLY A 47 -14.62 4.04 1.47
C GLY A 47 -15.07 3.06 0.37
N VAL A 48 -14.32 2.97 -0.74
CA VAL A 48 -14.61 2.03 -1.85
C VAL A 48 -14.46 0.58 -1.39
N ALA A 49 -13.42 0.27 -0.60
CA ALA A 49 -13.25 -1.05 -0.02
C ALA A 49 -14.43 -1.44 0.88
N ALA A 50 -14.89 -0.51 1.73
CA ALA A 50 -16.06 -0.73 2.57
C ALA A 50 -17.35 -0.92 1.76
N ILE A 51 -17.58 -0.12 0.71
CA ILE A 51 -18.72 -0.31 -0.21
C ILE A 51 -18.67 -1.71 -0.84
N ALA A 52 -17.50 -2.14 -1.34
CA ALA A 52 -17.35 -3.44 -1.97
C ALA A 52 -17.70 -4.58 -1.01
N ILE A 53 -17.15 -4.57 0.21
CA ILE A 53 -17.42 -5.63 1.20
C ILE A 53 -18.86 -5.59 1.70
N VAL A 54 -19.42 -4.41 1.96
CA VAL A 54 -20.82 -4.28 2.42
C VAL A 54 -21.80 -4.75 1.36
N THR A 55 -21.51 -4.50 0.08
CA THR A 55 -22.32 -5.01 -1.05
C THR A 55 -22.24 -6.53 -1.17
N LEU A 56 -21.08 -7.12 -0.89
CA LEU A 56 -20.89 -8.57 -0.96
C LEU A 56 -21.47 -9.32 0.24
N THR A 57 -21.44 -8.70 1.42
CA THR A 57 -21.76 -9.39 2.69
C THR A 57 -23.21 -9.15 3.13
N GLU A 58 -23.91 -8.18 2.55
CA GLU A 58 -25.29 -7.78 2.88
C GLU A 58 -25.60 -7.85 4.40
N PRO A 59 -24.91 -7.04 5.22
CA PRO A 59 -25.04 -7.14 6.68
C PRO A 59 -26.47 -6.83 7.13
N ALA A 60 -27.06 -7.77 7.87
CA ALA A 60 -28.44 -7.68 8.35
C ALA A 60 -28.58 -6.84 9.63
N THR A 61 -27.48 -6.65 10.37
CA THR A 61 -27.43 -5.90 11.63
C THR A 61 -26.44 -4.76 11.56
N LEU A 62 -26.66 -3.72 12.37
CA LEU A 62 -25.77 -2.56 12.46
C LEU A 62 -24.36 -2.94 12.92
N ASP A 63 -24.24 -3.88 13.86
CA ASP A 63 -22.95 -4.32 14.37
C ASP A 63 -22.12 -4.99 13.27
N GLN A 64 -22.74 -5.90 12.50
CA GLN A 64 -22.10 -6.53 11.35
C GLN A 64 -21.65 -5.49 10.31
N LEU A 65 -22.45 -4.46 10.07
CA LEU A 65 -22.08 -3.38 9.15
C LEU A 65 -20.84 -2.62 9.63
N ILE A 66 -20.75 -2.30 10.92
CA ILE A 66 -19.60 -1.60 11.50
C ILE A 66 -18.35 -2.48 11.41
N PHE A 67 -18.42 -3.73 11.86
CA PHE A 67 -17.26 -4.64 11.83
C PHE A 67 -16.78 -4.91 10.40
N THR A 68 -17.69 -5.19 9.47
CA THR A 68 -17.32 -5.44 8.07
C THR A 68 -16.71 -4.22 7.40
N SER A 69 -17.21 -3.01 7.67
CA SER A 69 -16.68 -1.77 7.09
C SER A 69 -15.30 -1.41 7.65
N VAL A 70 -15.09 -1.61 8.96
CA VAL A 70 -13.78 -1.39 9.60
C VAL A 70 -12.74 -2.38 9.08
N LEU A 71 -13.11 -3.67 8.99
CA LEU A 71 -12.24 -4.71 8.44
C LEU A 71 -11.94 -4.47 6.96
N ALA A 72 -12.91 -3.99 6.19
CA ALA A 72 -12.70 -3.62 4.78
C ALA A 72 -11.71 -2.47 4.63
N GLY A 73 -11.90 -1.39 5.41
CA GLY A 73 -11.03 -0.22 5.36
C GLY A 73 -9.60 -0.53 5.79
N TYR A 74 -9.43 -1.19 6.94
CA TYR A 74 -8.11 -1.54 7.47
C TYR A 74 -7.43 -2.68 6.69
N GLY A 75 -8.23 -3.70 6.32
CA GLY A 75 -7.77 -4.84 5.54
C GLY A 75 -7.33 -4.43 4.14
N GLY A 76 -8.09 -3.55 3.47
CA GLY A 76 -7.73 -2.99 2.17
C GLY A 76 -6.37 -2.29 2.18
N ASP A 77 -6.13 -1.39 3.13
CA ASP A 77 -4.85 -0.67 3.22
C ASP A 77 -3.69 -1.62 3.57
N THR A 78 -3.91 -2.60 4.45
CA THR A 78 -2.89 -3.60 4.79
C THR A 78 -2.50 -4.45 3.58
N LEU A 79 -3.46 -4.83 2.73
CA LEU A 79 -3.18 -5.58 1.50
C LEU A 79 -2.37 -4.76 0.51
N ILE A 80 -2.74 -3.48 0.33
CA ILE A 80 -1.99 -2.56 -0.54
C ILE A 80 -0.54 -2.43 -0.04
N ALA A 81 -0.33 -2.22 1.26
CA ALA A 81 1.01 -2.13 1.84
C ALA A 81 1.84 -3.42 1.66
N LYS A 82 1.20 -4.60 1.77
CA LYS A 82 1.88 -5.88 1.52
C LYS A 82 2.29 -6.06 0.06
N VAL A 83 1.42 -5.67 -0.88
CA VAL A 83 1.74 -5.73 -2.32
C VAL A 83 2.88 -4.78 -2.67
N GLU A 84 2.89 -3.58 -2.09
CA GLU A 84 3.97 -2.61 -2.26
C GLU A 84 5.31 -3.15 -1.75
N ALA A 85 5.32 -3.74 -0.55
CA ALA A 85 6.51 -4.38 0.02
C ALA A 85 7.01 -5.58 -0.81
N ALA A 86 6.09 -6.41 -1.31
CA ALA A 86 6.44 -7.56 -2.15
C ALA A 86 7.11 -7.12 -3.46
N LYS A 87 6.56 -6.10 -4.14
CA LYS A 87 7.17 -5.54 -5.35
C LYS A 87 8.56 -4.96 -5.09
N LEU A 88 8.74 -4.26 -3.97
CA LEU A 88 10.06 -3.74 -3.59
C LEU A 88 11.07 -4.86 -3.37
N SER A 89 10.67 -5.95 -2.70
CA SER A 89 11.53 -7.11 -2.48
C SER A 89 11.95 -7.80 -3.78
N GLU A 90 11.06 -7.85 -4.78
CA GLU A 90 11.35 -8.41 -6.09
C GLU A 90 12.40 -7.58 -6.85
N ILE A 91 12.25 -6.25 -6.84
CA ILE A 91 13.22 -5.34 -7.47
C ILE A 91 14.60 -5.47 -6.81
N LEU A 92 14.65 -5.53 -5.48
CA LEU A 92 15.91 -5.72 -4.75
C LEU A 92 16.57 -7.04 -5.14
N ASN A 93 15.82 -8.14 -5.21
CA ASN A 93 16.36 -9.42 -5.63
C ASN A 93 16.91 -9.39 -7.07
N GLN A 94 16.25 -8.70 -7.99
CA GLN A 94 16.75 -8.53 -9.36
C GLN A 94 18.05 -7.72 -9.40
N LEU A 95 18.16 -6.67 -8.58
CA LEU A 95 19.37 -5.86 -8.50
C LEU A 95 20.54 -6.65 -7.91
N PHE A 96 20.31 -7.40 -6.82
CA PHE A 96 21.33 -8.25 -6.23
C PHE A 96 21.84 -9.31 -7.20
N PHE A 97 20.94 -9.92 -7.98
CA PHE A 97 21.32 -10.90 -8.98
C PHE A 97 22.15 -10.29 -10.13
N GLN A 98 21.84 -9.06 -10.56
CA GLN A 98 22.67 -8.36 -11.55
C GLN A 98 24.08 -8.05 -11.01
N VAL A 99 24.19 -7.55 -9.79
CA VAL A 99 25.48 -7.24 -9.17
C VAL A 99 26.31 -8.51 -8.98
N GLU A 100 25.70 -9.64 -8.61
CA GLU A 100 26.40 -10.91 -8.45
C GLU A 100 26.93 -11.46 -9.79
N ILE A 101 26.20 -11.26 -10.89
CA ILE A 101 26.66 -11.61 -12.23
C ILE A 101 27.83 -10.71 -12.65
N GLU A 102 27.73 -9.40 -12.45
CA GLU A 102 28.81 -8.47 -12.81
C GLU A 102 30.10 -8.78 -12.04
N LEU A 103 30.00 -9.04 -10.73
CA LEU A 103 31.16 -9.36 -9.90
C LEU A 103 31.82 -10.68 -10.35
N ASN A 104 31.02 -11.71 -10.64
CA ASN A 104 31.55 -12.98 -11.14
C ASN A 104 32.18 -12.84 -12.53
N ALA A 105 31.62 -12.02 -13.42
CA ALA A 105 32.20 -11.75 -14.73
C ALA A 105 33.54 -11.02 -14.61
N GLU A 106 33.65 -10.04 -13.71
CA GLU A 106 34.89 -9.29 -13.47
C GLU A 106 36.00 -10.19 -12.89
N ILE A 107 35.68 -11.05 -11.91
CA ILE A 107 36.63 -12.02 -11.33
C ILE A 107 37.14 -13.02 -12.38
N ILE A 108 36.27 -13.44 -13.32
CA ILE A 108 36.67 -14.35 -14.41
C ILE A 108 37.64 -13.65 -15.37
N ILE A 109 37.38 -12.39 -15.72
CA ILE A 109 38.25 -11.60 -16.60
C ILE A 109 39.61 -11.36 -15.93
N GLU A 110 39.64 -11.05 -14.64
CA GLU A 110 40.87 -10.83 -13.89
C GLU A 110 41.74 -12.10 -13.82
N ASN A 111 41.14 -13.26 -13.54
CA ASN A 111 41.84 -14.55 -13.55
C ASN A 111 42.37 -14.94 -14.95
N GLN A 112 41.63 -14.64 -16.02
CA GLN A 112 42.08 -14.92 -17.39
C GLN A 112 43.29 -14.04 -17.77
N SER A 113 43.36 -12.80 -17.26
CA SER A 113 44.50 -11.91 -17.52
C SER A 113 45.80 -12.36 -16.85
N GLN A 114 45.72 -12.99 -15.67
CA GLN A 114 46.89 -13.46 -14.92
C GLN A 114 47.50 -14.75 -15.49
N ILE A 115 46.76 -15.50 -16.30
CA ILE A 115 47.24 -16.73 -16.94
C ILE A 115 48.04 -16.43 -18.23
N HIS A 116 47.93 -15.20 -18.76
CA HIS A 116 48.60 -14.77 -19.99
C HIS A 116 49.78 -13.79 -19.79
N SER A 117 50.20 -13.56 -18.54
CA SER A 117 51.43 -12.84 -18.17
C SER A 117 52.49 -13.80 -17.63
#